data_AF-W7IWA7-F1
#
_entry.id   AF-W7IWA7-F1
#
_cell.length_a   1.000
_cell.length_b   1.000
_cell.length_c   1.000
_cell.angle_alpha   90.00
_cell.angle_beta   90.00
_cell.angle_gamma   90.00
#
_symmetry.space_group_name_H-M   'P 1'
#
loop_
_entity.id
_entity.type
_entity.pdbx_description
1 polymer ?
#
loop_
_entity_poly.entity_id
_entity_poly.type
_entity_poly.pdbx_seq_one_letter_code
_entity_poly.pdbx_strand_id
1 'polypeptide(L)'
;MTPTATAVPAAVADLLVAVRPSLAGVALTGAESLTGDLGFDSLDLVSLANEVRARNPRVDLRAWIADTMESEVDSVASLAAALATAEESDNG
;
A
#
# COMPACT_ATOMS: atom_id res chain seq x y z
N MET A 1 -9.99 21.26 -12.82
CA MET A 1 -10.28 20.53 -11.58
C MET A 1 -9.02 19.80 -11.20
N THR A 2 -8.29 20.26 -10.19
CA THR A 2 -7.22 19.45 -9.60
C THR A 2 -7.89 18.32 -8.83
N PRO A 3 -7.59 17.04 -9.10
CA PRO A 3 -8.03 15.99 -8.19
C PRO A 3 -7.45 16.33 -6.82
N THR A 4 -8.29 16.45 -5.80
CA THR A 4 -7.83 16.69 -4.44
C THR A 4 -6.96 15.50 -4.08
N ALA A 5 -5.66 15.71 -3.92
CA ALA A 5 -4.75 14.66 -3.47
C ALA A 5 -5.19 14.24 -2.06
N THR A 6 -5.91 13.12 -1.98
CA THR A 6 -6.35 12.58 -0.70
C THR A 6 -5.11 12.16 0.06
N ALA A 7 -4.95 12.72 1.27
CA ALA A 7 -3.88 12.35 2.17
C ALA A 7 -3.98 10.85 2.48
N VAL A 8 -2.83 10.17 2.43
CA VAL A 8 -2.74 8.75 2.71
C VAL A 8 -2.98 8.52 4.21
N PRO A 9 -3.78 7.50 4.60
CA PRO A 9 -3.92 7.16 6.02
C PRO A 9 -2.56 6.92 6.67
N ALA A 10 -2.35 7.43 7.88
CA ALA A 10 -1.06 7.32 8.57
C ALA A 10 -0.56 5.87 8.71
N ALA A 11 -1.47 4.91 8.87
CA ALA A 11 -1.14 3.48 8.92
C ALA A 11 -0.51 2.97 7.61
N VAL A 12 -1.00 3.44 6.45
CA VAL A 12 -0.46 3.08 5.14
C VAL A 12 0.90 3.75 4.93
N ALA A 13 1.04 5.02 5.29
CA ALA A 13 2.33 5.70 5.23
C ALA A 13 3.39 5.00 6.11
N ASP A 14 3.02 4.58 7.32
CA ASP A 14 3.92 3.86 8.22
C ASP A 14 4.35 2.49 7.68
N LEU A 15 3.42 1.75 7.05
CA LEU A 15 3.74 0.49 6.35
C LEU A 15 4.73 0.70 5.21
N LEU A 16 4.54 1.75 4.40
CA LEU A 16 5.44 2.08 3.30
C LEU A 16 6.83 2.48 3.82
N VAL A 17 6.90 3.26 4.91
CA VAL A 17 8.15 3.65 5.57
C VAL A 17 8.86 2.45 6.21
N ALA A 18 8.11 1.48 6.75
CA ALA A 18 8.69 0.28 7.35
C ALA A 18 9.46 -0.57 6.34
N VAL A 19 8.96 -0.65 5.10
CA VAL A 19 9.64 -1.35 4.00
C VAL A 19 10.72 -0.48 3.37
N ARG A 20 10.42 0.82 3.18
CA ARG A 20 11.30 1.77 2.53
C ARG A 20 11.49 3.02 3.41
N PRO A 21 12.48 2.99 4.33
CA PRO A 21 12.71 4.07 5.28
C PRO A 21 13.05 5.42 4.64
N SER A 22 13.50 5.43 3.38
CA SER A 22 13.75 6.66 2.62
C SER A 22 12.49 7.49 2.35
N LEU A 23 11.30 6.91 2.51
CA LEU A 23 10.02 7.63 2.44
C LEU A 23 9.69 8.37 3.75
N ALA A 24 10.48 8.20 4.80
CA ALA A 24 10.25 8.88 6.07
C ALA A 24 10.32 10.41 5.88
N GLY A 25 9.23 11.11 6.21
CA GLY A 25 9.11 12.56 6.05
C GLY A 25 8.75 13.01 4.63
N VAL A 26 8.53 12.08 3.69
CA VAL A 26 7.94 12.38 2.38
C VAL A 26 6.43 12.53 2.53
N ALA A 27 5.88 13.59 1.95
CA ALA A 27 4.44 13.83 1.96
C ALA A 27 3.75 12.93 0.92
N LEU A 28 3.38 11.72 1.33
CA LEU A 28 2.72 10.74 0.47
C LEU A 28 1.26 11.10 0.18
N THR A 29 0.83 10.88 -1.05
CA THR A 29 -0.53 11.07 -1.55
C THR A 29 -1.06 9.78 -2.17
N GLY A 30 -2.39 9.61 -2.21
CA GLY A 30 -3.00 8.41 -2.79
C GLY A 30 -2.71 8.20 -4.29
N ALA A 31 -2.24 9.23 -4.99
CA ALA A 31 -2.03 9.20 -6.44
C ALA A 31 -0.66 8.64 -6.86
N GLU A 32 0.29 8.53 -5.93
CA GLU A 32 1.63 8.02 -6.25
C GLU A 32 1.55 6.53 -6.60
N SER A 33 2.24 6.15 -7.68
CA SER A 33 2.45 4.77 -8.08
C SER A 33 3.57 4.17 -7.21
N LEU A 34 3.31 3.01 -6.60
CA LEU A 34 4.27 2.33 -5.74
C LEU A 34 5.52 1.97 -6.54
N THR A 35 5.36 1.39 -7.73
CA THR A 35 6.48 0.90 -8.54
C THR A 35 7.10 2.00 -9.41
N GLY A 36 6.29 2.92 -9.93
CA GLY A 36 6.75 3.97 -10.83
C GLY A 36 7.24 5.23 -10.12
N ASP A 37 6.52 5.71 -9.12
CA ASP A 37 6.81 6.99 -8.44
C ASP A 37 7.65 6.77 -7.18
N LEU A 38 7.23 5.83 -6.33
CA LEU A 38 7.94 5.49 -5.09
C LEU A 38 9.05 4.46 -5.30
N GLY A 39 9.12 3.84 -6.48
CA GLY A 39 10.17 2.93 -6.92
C GLY A 39 10.21 1.57 -6.23
N PHE A 40 9.10 1.07 -5.68
CA PHE A 40 9.00 -0.25 -5.05
C PHE A 40 9.29 -1.36 -6.07
N ASP A 41 10.25 -2.21 -5.74
CA ASP A 41 10.55 -3.40 -6.53
C ASP A 41 9.69 -4.59 -6.07
N SER A 42 9.71 -5.70 -6.82
CA SER A 42 8.98 -6.93 -6.46
C SER A 42 9.33 -7.46 -5.06
N LEU A 43 10.58 -7.29 -4.62
CA LEU A 43 11.02 -7.64 -3.26
C LEU A 43 10.42 -6.73 -2.19
N ASP A 44 10.29 -5.43 -2.47
CA ASP A 44 9.66 -4.49 -1.55
C ASP A 44 8.17 -4.78 -1.42
N LEU A 45 7.48 -5.10 -2.51
CA LEU A 45 6.06 -5.49 -2.47
C LEU A 45 5.85 -6.75 -1.63
N VAL A 46 6.69 -7.77 -1.81
CA VAL A 46 6.63 -8.98 -0.97
C VAL A 46 6.91 -8.65 0.50
N SER A 47 7.87 -7.75 0.77
CA SER A 47 8.18 -7.30 2.13
C SER A 47 7.02 -6.52 2.74
N LEU A 48 6.32 -5.70 1.96
CA LEU A 48 5.11 -4.99 2.36
C LEU A 48 3.99 -5.94 2.77
N ALA A 49 3.72 -6.99 1.99
CA ALA A 49 2.73 -7.99 2.39
C ALA A 49 3.13 -8.73 3.68
N ASN A 50 4.42 -9.03 3.85
CA ASN A 50 4.89 -9.65 5.08
C ASN A 50 4.75 -8.72 6.29
N GLU A 51 5.05 -7.43 6.13
CA GLU A 51 4.91 -6.42 7.18
C GLU A 51 3.44 -6.23 7.58
N VAL A 52 2.55 -6.14 6.59
CA VAL A 52 1.10 -6.08 6.82
C VAL A 52 0.63 -7.32 7.57
N ARG A 53 1.05 -8.52 7.16
CA ARG A 53 0.70 -9.76 7.85
C ARG A 53 1.31 -9.84 9.25
N ALA A 54 2.49 -9.28 9.48
CA ALA A 54 3.12 -9.26 10.79
C ALA A 54 2.33 -8.39 11.78
N ARG A 55 1.76 -7.27 11.30
CA ARG A 55 0.92 -6.36 12.09
C ARG A 55 -0.52 -6.84 12.21
N ASN A 56 -1.05 -7.43 11.14
CA ASN A 56 -2.41 -7.92 11.02
C ASN A 56 -2.41 -9.31 10.34
N PRO A 57 -2.26 -10.41 11.10
CA PRO A 57 -2.11 -11.76 10.53
C PRO A 57 -3.33 -12.27 9.76
N ARG A 58 -4.46 -11.56 9.84
CA ARG A 58 -5.69 -11.84 9.10
C ARG A 58 -5.75 -11.18 7.72
N VAL A 59 -4.94 -10.14 7.51
CA VAL A 59 -4.86 -9.45 6.23
C VAL A 59 -3.81 -10.13 5.36
N ASP A 60 -4.22 -10.65 4.21
CA ASP A 60 -3.31 -11.19 3.20
C ASP A 60 -3.35 -10.32 1.93
N LEU A 61 -2.27 -9.56 1.73
CA LEU A 61 -2.09 -8.71 0.55
C LEU A 61 -1.49 -9.46 -0.66
N ARG A 62 -1.20 -10.76 -0.56
CA ARG A 62 -0.55 -11.46 -1.68
C ARG A 62 -1.43 -11.50 -2.92
N ALA A 63 -2.74 -11.66 -2.73
CA ALA A 63 -3.70 -11.63 -3.83
C ALA A 63 -3.72 -10.25 -4.52
N TRP A 64 -3.69 -9.18 -3.73
CA TRP A 64 -3.63 -7.81 -4.26
C TRP A 64 -2.31 -7.52 -4.96
N ILE A 65 -1.16 -7.99 -4.43
CA ILE A 65 0.14 -7.83 -5.09
C ILE A 65 0.17 -8.57 -6.44
N ALA A 66 -0.40 -9.78 -6.50
CA ALA A 66 -0.50 -10.52 -7.76
C ALA A 66 -1.33 -9.73 -8.79
N ASP A 67 -2.50 -9.22 -8.39
CA ASP A 67 -3.35 -8.38 -9.24
C ASP A 67 -2.67 -7.07 -9.67
N THR A 68 -1.90 -6.45 -8.76
CA THR A 68 -1.13 -5.22 -9.01
C THR A 68 0.03 -5.43 -9.96
N MET A 69 0.64 -6.63 -9.99
CA MET A 69 1.66 -6.96 -10.97
C MET A 69 1.09 -7.24 -12.36
N GLU A 70 -0.18 -7.65 -12.43
CA GLU A 70 -0.89 -7.93 -13.69
C GLU A 70 -1.66 -6.71 -14.24
N SER A 71 -2.04 -5.77 -13.37
CA SER A 71 -2.85 -4.60 -13.69
C SER A 71 -2.15 -3.28 -13.34
N GLU A 72 -2.49 -2.17 -14.00
CA GLU A 72 -1.97 -0.82 -13.71
C GLU A 72 -2.50 -0.21 -12.38
N VAL A 73 -2.89 -1.03 -11.41
CA VAL A 73 -3.55 -0.60 -10.16
C VAL A 73 -2.55 -0.56 -9.00
N ASP A 74 -1.37 0.02 -9.23
CA ASP A 74 -0.25 0.06 -8.28
C ASP A 74 -0.17 1.35 -7.45
N SER A 75 -1.27 2.07 -7.26
CA SER A 75 -1.26 3.34 -6.52
C SER A 75 -1.37 3.16 -5.00
N VAL A 76 -0.87 4.12 -4.23
CA VAL A 76 -1.01 4.14 -2.75
C VAL A 76 -2.48 4.12 -2.32
N ALA A 77 -3.39 4.76 -3.08
CA ALA A 77 -4.83 4.69 -2.82
C ALA A 77 -5.41 3.27 -3.02
N SER A 78 -4.89 2.51 -4.00
CA SER A 78 -5.30 1.12 -4.24
C SER A 78 -4.90 0.24 -3.05
N LEU A 79 -3.66 0.39 -2.55
CA LEU A 79 -3.20 -0.29 -1.36
C LEU A 79 -4.07 0.03 -0.14
N ALA A 80 -4.39 1.31 0.07
CA ALA A 80 -5.25 1.73 1.18
C ALA A 80 -6.66 1.12 1.09
N ALA A 81 -7.24 1.05 -0.11
CA ALA A 81 -8.53 0.44 -0.34
C ALA A 81 -8.51 -1.08 -0.13
N ALA A 82 -7.43 -1.75 -0.57
CA ALA A 82 -7.25 -3.19 -0.35
C ALA A 82 -7.14 -3.54 1.14
N LEU A 83 -6.40 -2.72 1.91
CA LEU A 83 -6.30 -2.85 3.35
C LEU A 83 -7.67 -2.66 4.04
N ALA A 84 -8.39 -1.59 3.70
CA ALA A 84 -9.72 -1.33 4.26
C ALA A 84 -10.69 -2.49 3.96
N THR A 85 -10.70 -3.01 2.73
CA THR A 85 -11.55 -4.14 2.31
C THR A 85 -11.22 -5.42 3.08
N ALA A 86 -9.93 -5.68 3.32
CA ALA A 86 -9.47 -6.83 4.07
C ALA A 86 -9.84 -6.73 5.56
N GLU A 87 -9.80 -5.52 6.14
CA GLU A 87 -10.25 -5.26 7.51
C GLU A 87 -11.78 -5.37 7.65
N GLU A 88 -12.56 -4.86 6.69
CA GLU A 88 -14.02 -4.95 6.69
C GLU A 88 -14.51 -6.40 6.56
N SER A 89 -13.80 -7.23 5.79
CA SER A 89 -14.13 -8.66 5.64
C SER A 89 -13.91 -9.48 6.92
N ASP A 90 -13.19 -8.97 7.92
CA ASP A 90 -13.04 -9.59 9.25
C ASP A 90 -14.22 -9.28 10.19
N ASN A 91 -15.05 -8.28 9.87
CA ASN A 91 -16.18 -7.84 10.70
C ASN A 91 -17.54 -8.47 10.28
N GLY A 92 -17.50 -9.60 9.54
CA GLY A 92 -18.65 -10.34 9.03
C GLY A 92 -18.92 -11.66 9.75
#